data_AF-U6C5N0-F1
#
_entry.id   AF-U6C5N0-F1
#
_cell.length_a   1.000
_cell.length_b   1.000
_cell.length_c   1.000
_cell.angle_alpha   90.00
_cell.angle_beta   90.00
_cell.angle_gamma   90.00
#
_symmetry.space_group_name_H-M   'P 1'
#
loop_
_entity.id
_entity.type
_entity.pdbx_description
1 polymer ?
#
loop_
_entity_poly.entity_id
_entity_poly.type
_entity_poly.pdbx_seq_one_letter_code
_entity_poly.pdbx_strand_id
1 'polypeptide(L)'
;MAERVTDIGPPHYEQFLPPVVKANYGKWKYHEILKPGVMVHVGESGDKLFTVRMASPRLLSTTTIRWIADMAEKYCGGHVRWTSRNNVEFLLDGDEKIDALIDEIKANGFMVGGIGNCISNIVHTQGWVHCHSSATDASGIVKAVMDDLSEHFETMQL
;
A
#
# COMPACT_ATOMS: atom_id res chain seq x y z
N MET A 1 23.77 -27.75 -17.74
CA MET A 1 23.04 -27.08 -16.65
C MET A 1 23.47 -25.62 -16.66
N ALA A 2 22.55 -24.68 -16.50
CA ALA A 2 22.94 -23.29 -16.33
C ALA A 2 23.75 -23.14 -15.03
N GLU A 3 24.73 -22.24 -15.02
CA GLU A 3 25.56 -21.96 -13.85
C GLU A 3 24.72 -21.27 -12.76
N ARG A 4 24.93 -21.65 -11.49
CA ARG A 4 24.18 -21.10 -10.35
C ARG A 4 24.69 -19.69 -10.04
N VAL A 5 23.78 -18.73 -9.96
CA VAL A 5 24.07 -17.35 -9.57
C VAL A 5 23.77 -17.15 -8.08
N THR A 6 24.70 -16.57 -7.30
CA THR A 6 24.57 -16.29 -5.85
C THR A 6 25.09 -14.87 -5.52
N ASP A 7 24.83 -14.39 -4.30
CA ASP A 7 25.39 -13.14 -3.75
C ASP A 7 25.03 -11.85 -4.52
N ILE A 8 23.91 -11.87 -5.26
CA ILE A 8 23.46 -10.74 -6.10
C ILE A 8 22.67 -9.66 -5.35
N GLY A 9 22.27 -9.91 -4.11
CA GLY A 9 21.47 -8.97 -3.32
C GLY A 9 20.07 -8.69 -3.89
N PRO A 10 19.37 -7.66 -3.39
CA PRO A 10 18.10 -7.22 -3.95
C PRO A 10 18.30 -6.44 -5.25
N PRO A 11 17.32 -6.42 -6.17
CA PRO A 11 17.33 -5.48 -7.27
C PRO A 11 17.33 -4.04 -6.74
N HIS A 12 18.05 -3.15 -7.42
CA HIS A 12 18.14 -1.75 -7.01
C HIS A 12 16.77 -1.06 -7.12
N TYR A 13 16.30 -0.43 -6.06
CA TYR A 13 14.93 0.10 -5.96
C TYR A 13 14.59 1.14 -7.05
N GLU A 14 15.58 1.89 -7.54
CA GLU A 14 15.38 2.87 -8.62
C GLU A 14 14.84 2.28 -9.92
N GLN A 15 14.96 0.96 -10.12
CA GLN A 15 14.37 0.25 -11.25
C GLN A 15 12.83 0.26 -11.21
N PHE A 16 12.24 0.49 -10.03
CA PHE A 16 10.80 0.36 -9.79
C PHE A 16 10.12 1.67 -9.39
N LEU A 17 10.87 2.79 -9.34
CA LEU A 17 10.30 4.08 -9.00
C LEU A 17 9.42 4.61 -10.14
N PRO A 18 8.23 5.16 -9.82
CA PRO A 18 7.46 5.92 -10.80
C PRO A 18 8.30 7.06 -11.39
N PRO A 19 8.13 7.41 -12.68
CA PRO A 19 8.89 8.50 -13.31
C PRO A 19 8.84 9.82 -12.53
N VAL A 20 7.67 10.20 -12.01
CA VAL A 20 7.48 11.41 -11.19
C VAL A 20 8.29 11.35 -9.89
N VAL A 21 8.41 10.17 -9.26
CA VAL A 21 9.22 9.99 -8.05
C VAL A 21 10.70 10.10 -8.37
N LYS A 22 11.13 9.54 -9.51
CA LYS A 22 12.53 9.63 -9.94
C LYS A 22 12.93 11.06 -10.29
N ALA A 23 12.06 11.80 -10.97
CA ALA A 23 12.29 13.21 -11.31
C ALA A 23 12.38 14.12 -10.07
N ASN A 24 11.61 13.80 -9.02
CA ASN A 24 11.51 14.56 -7.78
C ASN A 24 12.27 13.93 -6.60
N TYR A 25 13.18 12.99 -6.86
CA TYR A 25 13.87 12.28 -5.79
C TYR A 25 14.71 13.25 -4.94
N GLY A 26 14.38 13.36 -3.66
CA GLY A 26 15.00 14.31 -2.73
C GLY A 26 14.59 15.77 -2.92
N LYS A 27 13.59 16.06 -3.76
CA LYS A 27 13.12 17.42 -4.14
C LYS A 27 11.62 17.60 -3.91
N TRP A 28 11.12 17.07 -2.79
CA TRP A 28 9.73 17.21 -2.40
C TRP A 28 9.55 18.46 -1.52
N LYS A 29 8.56 19.28 -1.85
CA LYS A 29 8.29 20.54 -1.16
C LYS A 29 7.38 20.33 0.05
N TYR A 30 6.26 19.64 -0.13
CA TYR A 30 5.30 19.35 0.93
C TYR A 30 4.41 18.15 0.57
N HIS A 31 3.63 17.71 1.55
CA HIS A 31 2.53 16.78 1.35
C HIS A 31 1.26 17.31 2.02
N GLU A 32 0.11 16.85 1.55
CA GLU A 32 -1.19 17.20 2.10
C GLU A 32 -2.10 15.96 2.09
N ILE A 33 -2.84 15.75 3.18
CA ILE A 33 -3.86 14.70 3.25
C ILE A 33 -5.15 15.30 2.70
N LEU A 34 -5.63 14.76 1.59
CA LEU A 34 -6.79 15.32 0.87
C LEU A 34 -8.11 14.79 1.42
N LYS A 35 -8.16 13.50 1.73
CA LYS A 35 -9.30 12.78 2.30
C LYS A 35 -8.80 11.45 2.91
N PRO A 36 -9.61 10.72 3.69
CA PRO A 36 -9.17 9.45 4.26
C PRO A 36 -8.60 8.51 3.18
N GLY A 37 -7.38 8.01 3.43
CA GLY A 37 -6.67 7.12 2.50
C GLY A 37 -6.07 7.78 1.26
N VAL A 38 -6.18 9.10 1.10
CA VAL A 38 -5.63 9.85 -0.04
C VAL A 38 -4.75 11.01 0.41
N MET A 39 -3.53 11.07 -0.11
CA MET A 39 -2.63 12.20 0.08
C MET A 39 -1.94 12.59 -1.23
N VAL A 40 -1.44 13.81 -1.30
CA VAL A 40 -0.62 14.31 -2.40
C VAL A 40 0.75 14.73 -1.89
N HIS A 41 1.79 14.43 -2.66
CA HIS A 41 3.12 15.02 -2.52
C HIS A 41 3.34 16.00 -3.67
N VAL A 42 3.88 17.17 -3.37
CA VAL A 42 4.16 18.23 -4.35
C VAL A 42 5.66 18.45 -4.39
N GLY A 43 6.26 18.28 -5.58
CA GLY A 43 7.67 18.51 -5.85
C GLY A 43 8.00 20.01 -5.89
N GLU A 44 9.28 20.34 -5.75
CA GLU A 44 9.76 21.73 -5.94
C GLU A 44 9.47 22.26 -7.35
N SER A 45 9.41 21.38 -8.36
CA SER A 45 9.02 21.67 -9.74
C SER A 45 7.52 22.00 -9.90
N GLY A 46 6.71 21.67 -8.90
CA GLY A 46 5.23 21.68 -8.98
C GLY A 46 4.61 20.35 -9.40
N ASP A 47 5.42 19.33 -9.74
CA ASP A 47 4.93 17.99 -10.03
C ASP A 47 4.16 17.42 -8.84
N LYS A 48 3.12 16.64 -9.12
CA LYS A 48 2.27 16.04 -8.09
C LYS A 48 2.32 14.53 -8.17
N LEU A 49 2.35 13.90 -7.00
CA LEU A 49 2.13 12.47 -6.85
C LEU A 49 1.00 12.24 -5.87
N PHE A 50 -0.09 11.64 -6.34
CA PHE A 50 -1.21 11.24 -5.52
C PHE A 50 -1.00 9.80 -5.04
N THR A 51 -1.31 9.55 -3.78
CA THR A 51 -1.22 8.23 -3.16
C THR A 51 -2.60 7.82 -2.69
N VAL A 52 -3.06 6.65 -3.14
CA VAL A 52 -4.25 5.97 -2.59
C VAL A 52 -3.80 4.77 -1.79
N ARG A 53 -4.13 4.74 -0.50
CA ARG A 53 -3.74 3.68 0.43
C ARG A 53 -4.88 2.71 0.68
N MET A 54 -4.60 1.43 0.43
CA MET A 54 -5.50 0.30 0.63
C MET A 54 -5.01 -0.58 1.80
N ALA A 55 -5.93 -1.03 2.65
CA ALA A 55 -5.65 -2.05 3.66
C ALA A 55 -5.26 -3.38 3.00
N SER A 56 -4.38 -4.13 3.64
CA SER A 56 -4.08 -5.51 3.23
C SER A 56 -4.00 -6.41 4.47
N PRO A 57 -4.46 -7.66 4.39
CA PRO A 57 -4.35 -8.63 5.48
C PRO A 57 -2.90 -9.09 5.74
N ARG A 58 -1.89 -8.50 5.07
CA ARG A 58 -0.46 -8.87 5.08
C ARG A 58 -0.17 -10.25 4.50
N LEU A 59 -0.89 -11.29 4.90
CA LEU A 59 -0.88 -12.59 4.26
C LEU A 59 -1.74 -12.56 3.00
N LEU A 60 -1.13 -12.71 1.82
CA LEU A 60 -1.79 -12.57 0.52
C LEU A 60 -1.63 -13.83 -0.34
N SER A 61 -2.68 -14.15 -1.09
CA SER A 61 -2.60 -15.09 -2.20
C SER A 61 -1.89 -14.46 -3.40
N THR A 62 -1.23 -15.28 -4.22
CA THR A 62 -0.65 -14.84 -5.49
C THR A 62 -1.71 -14.29 -6.46
N THR A 63 -2.95 -14.76 -6.39
CA THR A 63 -4.07 -14.19 -7.16
C THR A 63 -4.36 -12.76 -6.76
N THR A 64 -4.34 -12.45 -5.46
CA THR A 64 -4.54 -11.07 -4.96
C THR A 64 -3.37 -10.17 -5.35
N ILE A 65 -2.13 -10.68 -5.32
CA ILE A 65 -0.95 -9.92 -5.75
C ILE A 65 -1.03 -9.59 -7.25
N ARG A 66 -1.44 -10.56 -8.09
CA ARG A 66 -1.65 -10.31 -9.53
C ARG A 66 -2.76 -9.30 -9.78
N TRP A 67 -3.86 -9.38 -9.05
CA TRP A 67 -4.92 -8.36 -9.11
C TRP A 67 -4.40 -6.97 -8.72
N ILE A 68 -3.58 -6.84 -7.67
CA ILE A 68 -2.94 -5.56 -7.31
C ILE A 68 -2.04 -5.05 -8.44
N ALA A 69 -1.32 -5.94 -9.13
CA ALA A 69 -0.49 -5.57 -10.29
C ALA A 69 -1.33 -5.11 -11.48
N ASP A 70 -2.45 -5.78 -11.78
CA ASP A 70 -3.40 -5.37 -12.83
C ASP A 70 -4.01 -4.00 -12.52
N MET A 71 -4.33 -3.74 -11.24
CA MET A 71 -4.77 -2.42 -10.75
C MET A 71 -3.68 -1.36 -10.93
N ALA A 72 -2.42 -1.69 -10.60
CA ALA A 72 -1.30 -0.79 -10.77
C ALA A 72 -1.05 -0.45 -12.26
N GLU A 73 -1.17 -1.42 -13.16
CA GLU A 73 -1.08 -1.19 -14.61
C GLU A 73 -2.19 -0.25 -15.10
N LYS A 74 -3.44 -0.52 -14.66
CA LYS A 74 -4.62 0.26 -15.06
C LYS A 74 -4.58 1.71 -14.57
N TYR A 75 -4.12 1.95 -13.34
CA TYR A 75 -4.26 3.24 -12.67
C TYR A 75 -2.95 4.01 -12.47
N CYS A 76 -1.82 3.32 -12.36
CA CYS A 76 -0.57 3.87 -11.80
C CYS A 76 0.67 3.57 -12.68
N GLY A 77 0.46 3.27 -13.97
CA GLY A 77 1.56 2.98 -14.91
C GLY A 77 2.41 1.77 -14.50
N GLY A 78 1.81 0.79 -13.84
CA GLY A 78 2.48 -0.43 -13.38
C GLY A 78 3.22 -0.28 -12.04
N HIS A 79 3.13 0.87 -11.37
CA HIS A 79 3.82 1.12 -10.11
C HIS A 79 2.91 1.00 -8.88
N VAL A 80 3.37 0.27 -7.88
CA VAL A 80 2.71 0.11 -6.58
C VAL A 80 3.77 -0.14 -5.50
N ARG A 81 3.49 0.23 -4.26
CA ARG A 81 4.39 -0.08 -3.13
C ARG A 81 3.63 -0.59 -1.92
N TRP A 82 4.36 -1.16 -0.96
CA TRP A 82 3.85 -1.47 0.37
C TRP A 82 4.44 -0.53 1.40
N THR A 83 3.64 -0.19 2.39
CA THR A 83 4.06 0.59 3.56
C THR A 83 4.71 -0.32 4.61
N SER A 84 5.41 0.27 5.57
CA SER A 84 5.97 -0.46 6.73
C SER A 84 4.90 -1.12 7.62
N ARG A 85 3.62 -0.75 7.46
CA ARG A 85 2.48 -1.39 8.14
C ARG A 85 1.71 -2.34 7.23
N ASN A 86 2.32 -2.79 6.14
CA ASN A 86 1.78 -3.76 5.17
C ASN A 86 0.55 -3.28 4.37
N ASN A 87 0.15 -2.00 4.47
CA ASN A 87 -0.80 -1.41 3.52
C ASN A 87 -0.20 -1.33 2.12
N VAL A 88 -1.06 -1.32 1.10
CA VAL A 88 -0.70 -1.14 -0.31
C VAL A 88 -0.92 0.33 -0.68
N GLU A 89 -0.02 0.91 -1.45
CA GLU A 89 -0.12 2.27 -1.96
C GLU A 89 0.02 2.30 -3.48
N PHE A 90 -1.04 2.79 -4.12
CA PHE A 90 -1.11 3.10 -5.53
C PHE A 90 -0.64 4.54 -5.74
N LEU A 91 0.23 4.75 -6.75
CA LEU A 91 0.98 6.00 -6.95
C LEU A 91 0.59 6.61 -8.30
N LEU A 92 -0.27 7.63 -8.29
CA LEU A 92 -0.83 8.26 -9.48
C LEU A 92 -0.14 9.60 -9.75
N ASP A 93 0.11 9.89 -11.02
CA ASP A 93 0.64 11.16 -11.52
C ASP A 93 -0.45 12.19 -11.89
N GLY A 94 -1.73 11.82 -11.70
CA GLY A 94 -2.91 12.65 -11.90
C GLY A 94 -4.02 12.34 -10.87
N ASP A 95 -4.96 13.27 -10.70
CA ASP A 95 -6.09 13.12 -9.76
C ASP A 95 -7.34 12.49 -10.38
N GLU A 96 -7.42 12.45 -11.70
CA GLU A 96 -8.61 12.10 -12.46
C GLU A 96 -9.07 10.64 -12.27
N LYS A 97 -8.18 9.75 -11.85
CA LYS A 97 -8.50 8.33 -11.64
C LYS A 97 -8.62 7.93 -10.16
N ILE A 98 -8.44 8.85 -9.22
CA ILE A 98 -8.45 8.54 -7.79
C ILE A 98 -9.78 7.91 -7.37
N ASP A 99 -10.89 8.52 -7.76
CA ASP A 99 -12.22 8.04 -7.33
C ASP A 99 -12.55 6.68 -7.96
N ALA A 100 -12.25 6.49 -9.25
CA ALA A 100 -12.44 5.21 -9.93
C ALA A 100 -11.61 4.08 -9.30
N LEU A 101 -10.36 4.37 -8.92
CA LEU A 101 -9.49 3.43 -8.20
C LEU A 101 -10.08 3.06 -6.84
N ILE A 102 -10.55 4.05 -6.07
CA ILE A 102 -11.16 3.82 -4.75
C ILE A 102 -12.40 2.93 -4.87
N ASP A 103 -13.27 3.21 -5.84
CA ASP A 103 -14.49 2.44 -6.06
C ASP A 103 -14.19 0.98 -6.40
N GLU A 104 -13.20 0.73 -7.26
CA GLU A 104 -12.81 -0.64 -7.62
C GLU A 104 -12.12 -1.38 -6.48
N ILE A 105 -11.31 -0.70 -5.67
CA ILE A 105 -10.75 -1.26 -4.42
C ILE A 105 -11.88 -1.73 -3.49
N LYS A 106 -12.87 -0.85 -3.25
CA LYS A 106 -14.02 -1.15 -2.38
C LYS A 106 -14.91 -2.25 -2.94
N ALA A 107 -15.14 -2.25 -4.25
CA ALA A 107 -15.92 -3.30 -4.93
C ALA A 107 -15.28 -4.70 -4.78
N ASN A 108 -13.95 -4.76 -4.59
CA ASN A 108 -13.20 -6.00 -4.31
C ASN A 108 -13.08 -6.34 -2.82
N GLY A 109 -13.78 -5.61 -1.94
CA GLY A 109 -13.85 -5.90 -0.51
C GLY A 109 -12.65 -5.40 0.30
N PHE A 110 -11.86 -4.47 -0.24
CA PHE A 110 -10.76 -3.83 0.48
C PHE A 110 -11.15 -2.43 0.97
N MET A 111 -10.55 -2.02 2.09
CA MET A 111 -10.76 -0.68 2.67
C MET A 111 -9.73 0.32 2.14
N VAL A 112 -10.16 1.58 1.97
CA VAL A 112 -9.29 2.71 1.65
C VAL A 112 -9.21 3.62 2.88
N GLY A 113 -8.00 3.92 3.34
CA GLY A 113 -7.83 4.60 4.61
C GLY A 113 -6.42 4.50 5.20
N GLY A 114 -6.33 4.58 6.53
CA GLY A 114 -5.08 4.37 7.25
C GLY A 114 -4.02 5.48 7.04
N ILE A 115 -4.45 6.68 6.64
CA ILE A 115 -3.65 7.92 6.53
C ILE A 115 -4.23 8.98 7.48
N GLY A 116 -3.36 9.70 8.19
CA GLY A 116 -3.75 10.76 9.13
C GLY A 116 -4.00 10.25 10.55
N ASN A 117 -4.75 11.03 11.34
CA ASN A 117 -5.14 10.66 12.70
C ASN A 117 -6.26 9.61 12.65
N CYS A 118 -5.86 8.35 12.45
CA CYS A 118 -6.73 7.20 12.19
C CYS A 118 -6.08 5.92 12.76
N ILE A 119 -6.85 4.84 12.89
CA ILE A 119 -6.29 3.52 13.20
C ILE A 119 -5.75 2.94 11.90
N SER A 120 -4.42 2.89 11.76
CA SER A 120 -3.80 2.19 10.64
C SER A 120 -3.67 0.69 10.90
N ASN A 121 -3.31 -0.05 9.86
CA ASN A 121 -3.23 -1.51 9.87
C ASN A 121 -2.33 -2.07 11.00
N ILE A 122 -2.68 -3.24 11.54
CA ILE A 122 -1.96 -3.87 12.65
C ILE A 122 -0.79 -4.69 12.11
N VAL A 123 0.43 -4.32 12.52
CA VAL A 123 1.61 -5.13 12.25
C VAL A 123 1.50 -6.44 13.01
N HIS A 124 1.53 -7.56 12.29
CA HIS A 124 1.46 -8.88 12.88
C HIS A 124 2.36 -9.87 12.13
N THR A 125 2.59 -11.02 12.74
CA THR A 125 3.57 -12.03 12.29
C THR A 125 2.87 -13.34 11.92
N GLN A 126 3.53 -14.48 12.11
CA GLN A 126 3.07 -15.76 11.60
C GLN A 126 1.92 -16.36 12.41
N GLY A 127 1.97 -16.29 13.75
CA GLY A 127 1.02 -17.04 14.59
C GLY A 127 1.02 -18.54 14.24
N TRP A 128 -0.15 -19.17 14.35
CA TRP A 128 -0.35 -20.60 14.05
C TRP A 128 -0.25 -20.92 12.55
N VAL A 129 -0.24 -19.93 11.67
CA VAL A 129 -0.15 -20.13 10.21
C VAL A 129 1.19 -20.77 9.81
N HIS A 130 2.28 -20.47 10.53
CA HIS A 130 3.61 -20.95 10.14
C HIS A 130 4.59 -21.15 11.29
N CYS A 131 4.39 -20.53 12.46
CA CYS A 131 5.35 -20.63 13.55
C CYS A 131 5.11 -21.88 14.41
N HIS A 132 6.19 -22.56 14.83
CA HIS A 132 6.11 -23.71 15.73
C HIS A 132 6.12 -23.31 17.22
N SER A 133 6.54 -22.09 17.55
CA SER A 133 6.68 -21.58 18.92
C SER A 133 5.60 -20.54 19.30
N SER A 134 4.57 -20.40 18.48
CA SER A 134 3.47 -19.45 18.72
C SER A 134 2.60 -19.87 19.90
N ALA A 135 2.39 -18.96 20.85
CA ALA A 135 1.43 -19.13 21.94
C ALA A 135 -0.02 -18.74 21.56
N THR A 136 -0.20 -17.99 20.47
CA THR A 136 -1.51 -17.56 19.96
C THR A 136 -1.44 -17.36 18.45
N ASP A 137 -2.61 -17.26 17.80
CA ASP A 137 -2.70 -16.86 16.41
C ASP A 137 -2.44 -15.36 16.22
N ALA A 138 -1.93 -15.00 15.05
CA ALA A 138 -1.71 -13.61 14.65
C ALA A 138 -2.84 -13.12 13.73
N SER A 139 -3.10 -13.85 12.65
CA SER A 139 -4.00 -13.39 11.57
C SER A 139 -5.44 -13.30 12.04
N GLY A 140 -5.93 -14.30 12.77
CA GLY A 140 -7.29 -14.34 13.31
C GLY A 140 -7.57 -13.24 14.33
N ILE A 141 -6.61 -12.94 15.21
CA ILE A 141 -6.76 -11.85 16.19
C ILE A 141 -6.79 -10.50 15.48
N VAL A 142 -5.87 -10.26 14.53
CA VAL A 142 -5.87 -9.02 13.76
C VAL A 142 -7.19 -8.85 13.01
N LYS A 143 -7.70 -9.90 12.38
CA LYS A 143 -8.99 -9.87 11.69
C LYS A 143 -10.12 -9.49 12.65
N ALA A 144 -10.22 -10.17 13.80
CA ALA A 144 -11.25 -9.88 14.79
C ALA A 144 -11.21 -8.42 15.30
N VAL A 145 -10.01 -7.92 15.64
CA VAL A 145 -9.84 -6.53 16.11
C VAL A 145 -10.15 -5.52 15.01
N MET A 146 -9.68 -5.76 13.79
CA MET A 146 -9.91 -4.84 12.67
C MET A 146 -11.37 -4.84 12.19
N ASP A 147 -12.14 -5.90 12.42
CA ASP A 147 -13.58 -5.90 12.14
C ASP A 147 -14.31 -4.90 13.04
N ASP A 148 -13.98 -4.90 14.34
CA ASP A 148 -14.55 -3.97 15.32
C ASP A 148 -14.06 -2.52 15.15
N LEU A 149 -12.86 -2.33 14.59
CA LEU A 149 -12.21 -1.02 14.48
C LEU A 149 -12.08 -0.48 13.05
N SER A 150 -12.72 -1.14 12.08
CA SER A 150 -12.62 -0.83 10.64
C SER A 150 -13.04 0.61 10.31
N GLU A 151 -14.06 1.14 10.98
CA GLU A 151 -14.52 2.53 10.79
C GLU A 151 -13.41 3.55 11.08
N HIS A 152 -12.57 3.30 12.09
CA HIS A 152 -11.44 4.18 12.42
C HIS A 152 -10.28 4.08 11.43
N PHE A 153 -10.27 3.05 10.57
CA PHE A 153 -9.32 2.96 9.46
C PHE A 153 -9.75 3.83 8.28
N GLU A 154 -11.05 3.85 7.96
CA GLU A 154 -11.61 4.58 6.82
C GLU A 154 -11.91 6.06 7.10
N THR A 155 -11.75 6.50 8.36
CA THR A 155 -11.99 7.87 8.79
C THR A 155 -10.74 8.49 9.43
N MET A 156 -10.77 9.82 9.63
CA MET A 156 -9.71 10.55 10.35
C MET A 156 -10.27 11.14 11.66
N GLN A 157 -11.00 10.31 12.42
CA GLN A 157 -11.67 10.69 13.65
C GLN A 157 -11.18 9.79 14.80
N LEU A 158 -10.21 10.32 15.55
CA LEU A 158 -9.56 9.65 16.68
C LEU A 158 -9.23 10.66 17.77
#